data_AF-A0A5P9HJV1-F1
#
_entry.id   AF-A0A5P9HJV1-F1
#
_cell.length_a   1.000
_cell.length_b   1.000
_cell.length_c   1.000
_cell.angle_alpha   90.00
_cell.angle_beta   90.00
_cell.angle_gamma   90.00
#
_symmetry.space_group_name_H-M   'P 1'
#
loop_
_entity.id
_entity.type
_entity.pdbx_description
1 polymer ?
#
loop_
_entity_poly.entity_id
_entity_poly.type
_entity_poly.pdbx_seq_one_letter_code
_entity_poly.pdbx_strand_id
1 'polypeptide(L)'
;MPRNILILPISILCIVILTSCAENTKESNGPFSHYQDEKMIGTVWEIADNELVVDISEWEKRDIEGDGLNDDGYMYNAKLNKNTKIHFENDNQATLADIKVGQKIQVNPPRNNKFEGYPNEIILLDMSFKEKYATLLSHNEVPRIVIMYNEHSPITMDLEAIMNNTATNIDGTQITYQQEYVVDFKEELEIERFPVIFVFNQEELLFKTYEEEELYEFLESLGSE
;
A
#
# COMPACT_ATOMS: atom_id res chain seq x y z
N MET A 1 63.08 11.57 56.74
CA MET A 1 61.72 11.36 57.28
C MET A 1 60.79 12.38 56.65
N PRO A 2 59.76 11.96 55.92
CA PRO A 2 58.86 12.84 55.18
C PRO A 2 57.75 13.39 56.10
N ARG A 3 57.21 14.55 55.76
CA ARG A 3 55.95 15.04 56.31
C ARG A 3 55.08 15.49 55.14
N ASN A 4 54.09 14.68 54.83
CA ASN A 4 53.18 14.82 53.70
C ASN A 4 52.26 16.04 53.89
N ILE A 5 52.15 16.88 52.86
CA ILE A 5 51.09 17.89 52.74
C ILE A 5 49.97 17.23 51.93
N LEU A 6 48.82 17.05 52.57
CA LEU A 6 47.60 16.52 51.97
C LEU A 6 46.90 17.67 51.22
N ILE A 7 46.85 17.62 49.89
CA ILE A 7 46.05 18.55 49.08
C ILE A 7 44.79 17.80 48.64
N LEU A 8 43.63 18.28 49.10
CA LEU A 8 42.30 17.79 48.71
C LEU A 8 41.97 18.29 47.29
N PRO A 9 41.53 17.44 46.34
CA PRO A 9 40.91 17.93 45.13
C PRO A 9 39.42 18.18 45.39
N ILE A 10 38.98 19.42 45.15
CA ILE A 10 37.56 19.81 45.11
C ILE A 10 36.97 19.27 43.80
N SER A 11 36.21 18.19 43.88
CA SER A 11 35.41 17.69 42.75
C SER A 11 34.18 18.58 42.57
N ILE A 12 34.21 19.45 41.55
CA ILE A 12 33.05 20.18 41.06
C ILE A 12 32.20 19.20 40.24
N LEU A 13 31.10 18.73 40.83
CA LEU A 13 30.08 17.94 40.16
C LEU A 13 29.15 18.88 39.37
N CYS A 14 29.43 19.08 38.08
CA CYS A 14 28.51 19.75 37.16
C CYS A 14 27.33 18.80 36.87
N ILE A 15 26.21 19.01 37.56
CA ILE A 15 24.93 18.37 37.21
C ILE A 15 24.40 19.09 35.97
N VAL A 16 24.65 18.51 34.79
CA VAL A 16 23.96 18.87 33.55
C VAL A 16 22.57 18.27 33.63
N ILE A 17 21.56 19.10 33.88
CA ILE A 17 20.16 18.71 33.77
C ILE A 17 19.87 18.61 32.27
N LEU A 18 20.00 17.40 31.73
CA LEU A 18 19.41 17.05 30.44
C LEU A 18 17.89 17.07 30.64
N THR A 19 17.25 18.17 30.27
CA THR A 19 15.83 18.18 29.97
C THR A 19 15.64 17.33 28.72
N SER A 20 15.48 16.03 28.93
CA SER A 20 14.82 15.15 27.98
C SER A 20 13.41 15.72 27.80
N CYS A 21 13.19 16.45 26.70
CA CYS A 21 11.86 16.52 26.12
C CYS A 21 11.56 15.09 25.66
N ALA A 22 10.99 14.30 26.55
CA ALA A 22 10.29 13.09 26.17
C ALA A 22 9.11 13.54 25.29
N GLU A 23 9.32 13.56 23.98
CA GLU A 23 8.21 13.36 23.06
C GLU A 23 7.61 12.01 23.44
N ASN A 24 6.43 12.07 24.05
CA ASN A 24 5.59 10.90 24.24
C ASN A 24 5.19 10.43 22.84
N THR A 25 6.05 9.64 22.19
CA THR A 25 5.64 8.79 21.08
C THR A 25 4.63 7.82 21.70
N LYS A 26 3.35 8.16 21.60
CA LYS A 26 2.29 7.19 21.78
C LYS A 26 2.57 6.11 20.74
N GLU A 27 2.99 4.92 21.17
CA GLU A 27 2.87 3.73 20.35
C GLU A 27 1.37 3.53 20.10
N SER A 28 0.90 4.04 18.96
CA SER A 28 -0.43 3.72 18.44
C SER A 28 -0.42 2.23 18.08
N ASN A 29 -1.42 1.49 18.54
CA ASN A 29 -1.56 0.06 18.24
C ASN A 29 -2.57 -0.20 17.10
N GLY A 30 -2.99 0.84 16.39
CA GLY A 30 -3.87 0.72 15.22
C GLY A 30 -3.19 0.02 14.03
N PRO A 31 -3.96 -0.56 13.07
CA PRO A 31 -3.40 -1.25 11.91
C PRO A 31 -2.50 -0.36 11.04
N PHE A 32 -2.72 0.97 11.09
CA PHE A 32 -1.99 1.96 10.32
C PHE A 32 -0.96 2.74 11.15
N SER A 33 -0.66 2.32 12.38
CA SER A 33 0.25 3.05 13.28
C SER A 33 1.71 3.09 12.82
N HIS A 34 2.06 2.28 11.82
CA HIS A 34 3.37 2.27 11.20
C HIS A 34 3.64 3.51 10.33
N TYR A 35 2.61 4.31 10.00
CA TYR A 35 2.76 5.57 9.28
C TYR A 35 3.20 6.71 10.20
N GLN A 36 4.05 7.60 9.67
CA GLN A 36 4.57 8.76 10.39
C GLN A 36 3.82 10.04 9.98
N ASP A 37 3.57 10.94 10.94
CA ASP A 37 2.95 12.25 10.70
C ASP A 37 3.63 13.05 9.58
N GLU A 38 4.95 13.03 9.55
CA GLU A 38 5.73 13.84 8.58
C GLU A 38 5.81 13.19 7.19
N LYS A 39 5.28 11.98 7.01
CA LYS A 39 5.34 11.22 5.76
C LYS A 39 3.95 10.84 5.29
N MET A 40 3.28 11.79 4.61
CA MET A 40 2.00 11.51 3.97
C MET A 40 2.19 10.56 2.80
N ILE A 41 1.93 9.28 3.06
CA ILE A 41 2.04 8.21 2.07
C ILE A 41 0.63 7.81 1.64
N GLY A 42 0.49 7.54 0.35
CA GLY A 42 -0.75 7.09 -0.22
C GLY A 42 -0.55 6.41 -1.56
N THR A 43 -1.67 6.02 -2.16
CA THR A 43 -1.71 5.31 -3.44
C THR A 43 -2.37 6.20 -4.49
N VAL A 44 -1.74 6.33 -5.66
CA VAL A 44 -2.31 7.12 -6.75
C VAL A 44 -3.58 6.45 -7.27
N TRP A 45 -4.71 7.14 -7.15
CA TRP A 45 -6.02 6.70 -7.61
C TRP A 45 -6.30 7.16 -9.04
N GLU A 46 -5.99 8.43 -9.34
CA GLU A 46 -6.24 9.04 -10.64
C GLU A 46 -5.11 10.00 -11.01
N ILE A 47 -4.82 10.09 -12.31
CA ILE A 47 -3.83 11.00 -12.89
C ILE A 47 -4.55 11.88 -13.91
N ALA A 48 -4.55 13.19 -13.67
CA ALA A 48 -4.99 14.23 -14.59
C ALA A 48 -3.80 15.11 -15.01
N ASP A 49 -3.99 15.99 -15.99
CA ASP A 49 -2.93 16.79 -16.64
C ASP A 49 -1.87 17.37 -15.69
N ASN A 50 -2.28 17.91 -14.55
CA ASN A 50 -1.40 18.47 -13.54
C ASN A 50 -1.89 18.20 -12.11
N GLU A 51 -2.61 17.10 -11.91
CA GLU A 51 -3.19 16.75 -10.62
C GLU A 51 -3.14 15.23 -10.41
N LEU A 52 -2.75 14.82 -9.21
CA LEU A 52 -2.87 13.43 -8.78
C LEU A 52 -3.95 13.37 -7.72
N VAL A 53 -4.89 12.44 -7.86
CA VAL A 53 -5.79 12.06 -6.77
C VAL A 53 -5.13 10.90 -6.05
N VAL A 54 -4.87 11.08 -4.76
CA VAL A 54 -4.11 10.15 -3.93
C VAL A 54 -4.99 9.67 -2.80
N ASP A 55 -5.17 8.35 -2.69
CA ASP A 55 -5.79 7.75 -1.52
C ASP A 55 -4.78 7.78 -0.36
N ILE A 56 -5.10 8.56 0.67
CA ILE A 56 -4.30 8.72 1.89
C ILE A 56 -5.05 8.16 3.11
N SER A 57 -6.04 7.29 2.91
CA SER A 57 -6.90 6.77 3.98
C SER A 57 -6.10 6.12 5.09
N GLU A 58 -5.10 5.31 4.77
CA GLU A 58 -4.26 4.66 5.77
C GLU A 58 -3.46 5.69 6.58
N TRP A 59 -2.82 6.65 5.89
CA TRP A 59 -2.07 7.70 6.57
C TRP A 59 -2.98 8.57 7.43
N GLU A 60 -4.17 8.95 6.97
CA GLU A 60 -5.10 9.77 7.75
C GLU A 60 -5.60 9.05 9.00
N LYS A 61 -5.77 7.72 8.92
CA LYS A 61 -6.25 6.88 10.02
C LYS A 61 -5.13 6.33 10.93
N ARG A 62 -3.87 6.74 10.74
CA ARG A 62 -2.70 6.21 11.47
C ARG A 62 -2.77 6.31 13.00
N ASP A 63 -3.48 7.32 13.50
CA ASP A 63 -3.66 7.56 14.94
C ASP A 63 -4.98 7.00 15.49
N ILE A 64 -5.77 6.31 14.65
CA ILE A 64 -7.07 5.75 15.03
C ILE A 64 -6.88 4.31 15.52
N GLU A 65 -7.43 4.01 16.69
CA GLU A 65 -7.40 2.70 17.32
C GLU A 65 -8.82 2.12 17.49
N GLY A 66 -8.92 0.78 17.43
CA GLY A 66 -10.13 0.03 17.79
C GLY A 66 -11.39 0.43 17.03
N ASP A 67 -12.51 0.54 17.74
CA ASP A 67 -13.85 0.84 17.21
C ASP A 67 -13.97 2.23 16.55
N GLY A 68 -12.91 3.04 16.58
CA GLY A 68 -12.84 4.32 15.86
C GLY A 68 -12.54 4.17 14.37
N LEU A 69 -12.06 2.99 13.93
CA LEU A 69 -11.84 2.71 12.52
C LEU A 69 -13.18 2.63 11.80
N ASN A 70 -13.31 3.43 10.75
CA ASN A 70 -14.46 3.43 9.86
C ASN A 70 -14.02 3.12 8.42
N ASP A 71 -15.00 2.89 7.55
CA ASP A 71 -14.74 2.59 6.13
C ASP A 71 -14.62 3.86 5.27
N ASP A 72 -14.59 5.05 5.89
CA ASP A 72 -14.52 6.32 5.16
C ASP A 72 -13.19 6.44 4.40
N GLY A 73 -13.25 6.73 3.10
CA GLY A 73 -12.07 7.01 2.29
C GLY A 73 -11.62 8.47 2.41
N TYR A 74 -10.31 8.70 2.43
CA TYR A 74 -9.70 10.03 2.41
C TYR A 74 -8.86 10.20 1.16
N MET A 75 -9.35 11.04 0.25
CA MET A 75 -8.64 11.42 -0.96
C MET A 75 -7.93 12.76 -0.77
N TYR A 76 -6.76 12.88 -1.39
CA TYR A 76 -5.97 14.10 -1.43
C TYR A 76 -5.63 14.46 -2.88
N ASN A 77 -5.88 15.72 -3.22
CA ASN A 77 -5.66 16.26 -4.55
C ASN A 77 -4.33 17.00 -4.60
N ALA A 78 -3.32 16.36 -5.19
CA ALA A 78 -1.97 16.89 -5.35
C ALA A 78 -1.84 17.67 -6.66
N LYS A 79 -1.98 18.99 -6.60
CA LYS A 79 -1.84 19.91 -7.74
C LYS A 79 -0.37 20.18 -8.03
N LEU A 80 0.11 19.67 -9.15
CA LEU A 80 1.49 19.79 -9.59
C LEU A 80 1.73 21.13 -10.26
N ASN A 81 2.89 21.72 -10.00
CA ASN A 81 3.37 22.90 -10.70
C ASN A 81 4.85 22.77 -11.04
N LYS A 82 5.40 23.75 -11.75
CA LYS A 82 6.81 23.74 -12.19
C LYS A 82 7.86 23.66 -11.08
N ASN A 83 7.48 23.93 -9.84
CA ASN A 83 8.36 23.86 -8.67
C ASN A 83 8.23 22.52 -7.92
N THR A 84 7.21 21.71 -8.24
CA THR A 84 7.04 20.38 -7.67
C THR A 84 8.15 19.47 -8.20
N LYS A 85 8.96 18.92 -7.29
CA LYS A 85 9.96 17.91 -7.62
C LYS A 85 9.32 16.53 -7.63
N ILE A 86 9.70 15.70 -8.58
CA ILE A 86 9.26 14.31 -8.65
C ILE A 86 10.52 13.46 -8.78
N HIS A 87 10.68 12.46 -7.92
CA HIS A 87 11.81 11.55 -7.95
C HIS A 87 11.44 10.19 -7.38
N PHE A 88 12.25 9.19 -7.70
CA PHE A 88 12.16 7.86 -7.10
C PHE A 88 12.76 7.87 -5.69
N GLU A 89 12.44 6.86 -4.89
CA GLU A 89 12.96 6.68 -3.52
C GLU A 89 14.49 6.65 -3.44
N ASN A 90 15.17 6.28 -4.53
CA ASN A 90 16.63 6.32 -4.65
C ASN A 90 17.20 7.67 -5.15
N ASP A 91 16.41 8.75 -5.06
CA ASP A 91 16.71 10.11 -5.50
C ASP A 91 16.92 10.31 -7.01
N ASN A 92 16.71 9.29 -7.84
CA ASN A 92 16.73 9.46 -9.29
C ASN A 92 15.56 10.34 -9.74
N GLN A 93 15.82 11.25 -10.67
CA GLN A 93 14.80 12.16 -11.19
C GLN A 93 13.68 11.39 -11.89
N ALA A 94 12.43 11.77 -11.62
CA ALA A 94 11.24 11.27 -12.27
C ALA A 94 10.39 12.44 -12.81
N THR A 95 9.34 12.10 -13.56
CA THR A 95 8.39 13.02 -14.17
C THR A 95 6.97 12.52 -13.92
N LEU A 96 5.97 13.36 -14.23
CA LEU A 96 4.57 12.94 -14.15
C LEU A 96 4.27 11.71 -15.03
N ALA A 97 4.97 11.55 -16.15
CA ALA A 97 4.80 10.41 -17.04
C ALA A 97 5.31 9.07 -16.45
N ASP A 98 6.11 9.13 -15.39
CA ASP A 98 6.60 7.94 -14.68
C ASP A 98 5.62 7.47 -13.59
N ILE A 99 4.62 8.29 -13.25
CA ILE A 99 3.60 7.96 -12.25
C ILE A 99 2.50 7.13 -12.91
N LYS A 100 2.10 6.05 -12.26
CA LYS A 100 1.03 5.15 -12.71
C LYS A 100 -0.09 5.05 -11.67
N VAL A 101 -1.29 4.67 -12.09
CA VAL A 101 -2.38 4.34 -11.16
C VAL A 101 -1.97 3.16 -10.29
N GLY A 102 -2.28 3.19 -9.00
CA GLY A 102 -1.83 2.18 -8.03
C GLY A 102 -0.41 2.40 -7.50
N GLN A 103 0.33 3.39 -8.01
CA GLN A 103 1.68 3.68 -7.51
C GLN A 103 1.61 4.20 -6.07
N LYS A 104 2.41 3.60 -5.19
CA LYS A 104 2.65 4.12 -3.84
C LYS A 104 3.56 5.35 -3.92
N ILE A 105 3.15 6.45 -3.29
CA ILE A 105 3.90 7.70 -3.28
C ILE A 105 3.95 8.32 -1.88
N GLN A 106 4.99 9.10 -1.62
CA GLN A 106 5.02 10.07 -0.52
C GLN A 106 4.79 11.48 -1.08
N VAL A 107 3.96 12.27 -0.40
CA VAL A 107 3.65 13.65 -0.76
C VAL A 107 4.18 14.59 0.31
N ASN A 108 5.04 15.54 -0.10
CA ASN A 108 5.69 16.50 0.79
C ASN A 108 5.34 17.96 0.41
N PRO A 109 5.03 18.83 1.39
CA PRO A 109 4.78 18.50 2.80
C PRO A 109 3.48 17.67 2.97
N PRO A 110 3.32 16.97 4.11
CA PRO A 110 2.04 16.36 4.45
C PRO A 110 0.93 17.41 4.53
N ARG A 111 -0.32 16.99 4.27
CA ARG A 111 -1.46 17.91 4.36
C ARG A 111 -1.63 18.42 5.79
N ASN A 112 -2.01 19.68 5.90
CA ASN A 112 -2.41 20.29 7.15
C ASN A 112 -3.52 21.31 6.88
N ASN A 113 -4.09 21.91 7.93
CA ASN A 113 -5.21 22.86 7.83
C ASN A 113 -4.96 24.10 6.96
N LYS A 114 -3.72 24.34 6.51
CA LYS A 114 -3.31 25.49 5.69
C LYS A 114 -2.79 25.10 4.31
N PHE A 115 -2.69 23.81 4.00
CA PHE A 115 -2.05 23.35 2.78
C PHE A 115 -3.06 23.24 1.63
N GLU A 116 -2.84 24.00 0.55
CA GLU A 116 -3.79 24.17 -0.56
C GLU A 116 -3.71 23.07 -1.63
N GLY A 117 -2.98 21.98 -1.37
CA GLY A 117 -2.88 20.88 -2.33
C GLY A 117 -1.65 20.94 -3.24
N TYR A 118 -0.70 21.86 -3.05
CA TYR A 118 0.46 22.05 -3.94
C TYR A 118 1.75 21.48 -3.34
N PRO A 119 2.09 20.20 -3.59
CA PRO A 119 3.32 19.59 -3.08
C PRO A 119 4.58 20.26 -3.61
N ASN A 120 5.55 20.38 -2.71
CA ASN A 120 6.92 20.73 -3.07
C ASN A 120 7.63 19.53 -3.71
N GLU A 121 7.27 18.32 -3.27
CA GLU A 121 7.93 17.09 -3.68
C GLU A 121 6.99 15.89 -3.63
N ILE A 122 7.16 15.00 -4.60
CA ILE A 122 6.52 13.69 -4.68
C ILE A 122 7.61 12.64 -4.85
N ILE A 123 7.60 11.64 -3.98
CA ILE A 123 8.55 10.52 -4.00
C ILE A 123 7.80 9.27 -4.44
N LEU A 124 8.23 8.64 -5.52
CA LEU A 124 7.73 7.34 -5.97
C LEU A 124 8.41 6.25 -5.14
N LEU A 125 7.64 5.57 -4.30
CA LEU A 125 8.14 4.58 -3.36
C LEU A 125 8.24 3.21 -4.00
N ASP A 126 9.29 2.46 -3.64
CA ASP A 126 9.37 1.06 -4.04
C ASP A 126 8.22 0.28 -3.38
N MET A 127 7.60 -0.60 -4.16
CA MET A 127 6.48 -1.42 -3.70
C MET A 127 6.92 -2.89 -3.58
N SER A 128 6.61 -3.48 -2.45
CA SER A 128 6.73 -4.92 -2.23
C SER A 128 5.76 -5.69 -3.12
N PHE A 129 5.98 -7.00 -3.24
CA PHE A 129 5.07 -7.90 -3.93
C PHE A 129 3.63 -7.81 -3.38
N LYS A 130 3.48 -7.84 -2.04
CA LYS A 130 2.16 -7.79 -1.40
C LYS A 130 1.41 -6.50 -1.71
N GLU A 131 2.10 -5.36 -1.78
CA GLU A 131 1.49 -4.07 -2.13
C GLU A 131 1.07 -4.04 -3.61
N LYS A 132 1.93 -4.52 -4.50
CA LYS A 132 1.65 -4.59 -5.94
C LYS A 132 0.44 -5.48 -6.26
N TYR A 133 0.31 -6.60 -5.55
CA TYR A 133 -0.70 -7.63 -5.77
C TYR A 133 -1.87 -7.55 -4.78
N ALA A 134 -1.99 -6.48 -3.98
CA ALA A 134 -2.96 -6.37 -2.89
C ALA A 134 -4.42 -6.59 -3.34
N THR A 135 -4.77 -6.23 -4.58
CA THR A 135 -6.11 -6.43 -5.14
C THR A 135 -6.39 -7.87 -5.61
N LEU A 136 -5.34 -8.67 -5.81
CA LEU A 136 -5.39 -10.04 -6.31
C LEU A 136 -5.26 -11.08 -5.19
N LEU A 137 -4.38 -10.81 -4.21
CA LEU A 137 -4.10 -11.72 -3.10
C LEU A 137 -5.31 -11.89 -2.20
N SER A 138 -5.39 -13.05 -1.55
CA SER A 138 -6.39 -13.27 -0.52
C SER A 138 -6.11 -12.42 0.71
N HIS A 139 -7.17 -11.88 1.32
CA HIS A 139 -7.09 -11.12 2.58
C HIS A 139 -7.17 -12.02 3.82
N ASN A 140 -7.47 -13.31 3.65
CA ASN A 140 -7.66 -14.27 4.74
C ASN A 140 -7.02 -15.62 4.37
N GLU A 141 -7.18 -16.64 5.21
CA GLU A 141 -6.58 -17.95 4.98
C GLU A 141 -7.29 -18.78 3.89
N VAL A 142 -8.39 -18.28 3.30
CA VAL A 142 -9.07 -18.99 2.21
C VAL A 142 -8.52 -18.55 0.84
N PRO A 143 -8.45 -19.44 -0.16
CA PRO A 143 -8.09 -19.06 -1.51
C PRO A 143 -9.07 -18.02 -2.08
N ARG A 144 -8.56 -17.10 -2.90
CA ARG A 144 -9.35 -16.09 -3.59
C ARG A 144 -9.36 -16.34 -5.09
N ILE A 145 -10.55 -16.44 -5.66
CA ILE A 145 -10.74 -16.43 -7.12
C ILE A 145 -10.74 -14.99 -7.60
N VAL A 146 -9.96 -14.72 -8.64
CA VAL A 146 -9.96 -13.44 -9.34
C VAL A 146 -10.31 -13.67 -10.79
N ILE A 147 -11.46 -13.15 -11.23
CA ILE A 147 -11.81 -13.11 -12.65
C ILE A 147 -11.40 -11.75 -13.19
N MET A 148 -10.33 -11.73 -13.98
CA MET A 148 -9.87 -10.50 -14.64
C MET A 148 -10.44 -10.44 -16.05
N TYR A 149 -11.05 -9.31 -16.40
CA TYR A 149 -11.68 -9.09 -17.71
C TYR A 149 -11.31 -7.72 -18.28
N ASN A 150 -11.51 -7.54 -19.59
CA ASN A 150 -11.37 -6.23 -20.24
C ASN A 150 -12.74 -5.54 -20.26
N GLU A 151 -12.82 -4.22 -20.04
CA GLU A 151 -14.08 -3.44 -20.09
C GLU A 151 -14.90 -3.67 -21.37
N HIS A 152 -14.21 -3.96 -22.47
CA HIS A 152 -14.82 -4.16 -23.78
C HIS A 152 -15.26 -5.62 -24.03
N SER A 153 -14.98 -6.53 -23.10
CA SER A 153 -15.35 -7.94 -23.20
C SER A 153 -16.58 -8.22 -22.34
N PRO A 154 -17.59 -8.95 -22.85
CA PRO A 154 -18.68 -9.41 -22.02
C PRO A 154 -18.13 -10.31 -20.90
N ILE A 155 -18.54 -10.06 -19.66
CA ILE A 155 -18.29 -10.98 -18.56
C ILE A 155 -19.19 -12.20 -18.80
N THR A 156 -18.58 -13.30 -19.24
CA THR A 156 -19.30 -14.56 -19.52
C THR A 156 -19.34 -15.50 -18.33
N MET A 157 -18.48 -15.27 -17.33
CA MET A 157 -18.37 -16.10 -16.13
C MET A 157 -19.11 -15.49 -14.96
N ASP A 158 -19.90 -16.31 -14.29
CA ASP A 158 -20.67 -15.92 -13.11
C ASP A 158 -19.89 -16.35 -11.86
N LEU A 159 -19.20 -15.40 -11.23
CA LEU A 159 -18.42 -15.64 -10.02
C LEU A 159 -19.29 -16.17 -8.88
N GLU A 160 -20.52 -15.66 -8.73
CA GLU A 160 -21.42 -16.11 -7.67
C GLU A 160 -21.85 -17.56 -7.90
N ALA A 161 -22.14 -17.93 -9.15
CA ALA A 161 -22.42 -19.33 -9.50
C ALA A 161 -21.21 -20.24 -9.23
N ILE A 162 -20.00 -19.81 -9.58
CA ILE A 162 -18.76 -20.56 -9.30
C ILE A 162 -18.61 -20.79 -7.80
N MET A 163 -18.74 -19.73 -7.00
CA MET A 163 -18.60 -19.80 -5.54
C MET A 163 -19.67 -20.67 -4.89
N ASN A 164 -20.90 -20.67 -5.42
CA ASN A 164 -22.00 -21.48 -4.88
C ASN A 164 -21.91 -22.97 -5.27
N ASN A 165 -21.20 -23.30 -6.36
CA ASN A 165 -21.09 -24.66 -6.87
C ASN A 165 -19.86 -25.41 -6.35
N THR A 166 -18.96 -24.75 -5.63
CA THR A 166 -17.80 -25.40 -5.01
C THR A 166 -18.07 -25.78 -3.55
N ALA A 167 -17.54 -26.92 -3.12
CA ALA A 167 -17.53 -27.32 -1.71
C ALA A 167 -16.39 -26.64 -0.92
N THR A 168 -15.41 -26.07 -1.63
CA THR A 168 -14.24 -25.40 -1.04
C THR A 168 -14.62 -24.01 -0.56
N ASN A 169 -14.29 -23.67 0.68
CA ASN A 169 -14.47 -22.32 1.18
C ASN A 169 -13.50 -21.37 0.47
N ILE A 170 -14.02 -20.38 -0.23
CA ILE A 170 -13.25 -19.46 -1.08
C ILE A 170 -13.81 -18.04 -1.01
N ASP A 171 -12.94 -17.06 -1.28
CA ASP A 171 -13.31 -15.68 -1.58
C ASP A 171 -13.29 -15.46 -3.10
N GLY A 172 -13.94 -14.40 -3.58
CA GLY A 172 -14.06 -14.13 -5.00
C GLY A 172 -14.13 -12.64 -5.31
N THR A 173 -13.48 -12.23 -6.40
CA THR A 173 -13.67 -10.90 -6.97
C THR A 173 -13.62 -10.92 -8.51
N GLN A 174 -14.30 -9.96 -9.12
CA GLN A 174 -14.16 -9.68 -10.54
C GLN A 174 -13.52 -8.31 -10.69
N ILE A 175 -12.48 -8.22 -11.52
CA ILE A 175 -11.73 -6.98 -11.71
C ILE A 175 -11.53 -6.68 -13.19
N THR A 176 -11.58 -5.39 -13.51
CA THR A 176 -11.22 -4.89 -14.83
C THR A 176 -9.69 -4.78 -14.95
N TYR A 177 -9.12 -5.32 -16.02
CA TYR A 177 -7.73 -5.07 -16.40
C TYR A 177 -7.51 -3.59 -16.78
N GLN A 178 -6.54 -2.95 -16.12
CA GLN A 178 -6.14 -1.58 -16.38
C GLN A 178 -4.70 -1.55 -16.90
N GLN A 179 -4.52 -1.16 -18.17
CA GLN A 179 -3.20 -1.11 -18.81
C GLN A 179 -2.25 -0.10 -18.14
N GLU A 180 -2.79 1.01 -17.64
CA GLU A 180 -2.03 2.09 -17.01
C GLU A 180 -1.80 1.88 -15.49
N TYR A 181 -2.14 0.70 -14.98
CA TYR A 181 -1.85 0.34 -13.59
C TYR A 181 -0.34 0.14 -13.38
N VAL A 182 0.12 0.34 -12.14
CA VAL A 182 1.54 0.25 -11.77
C VAL A 182 2.17 -1.10 -12.12
N VAL A 183 1.36 -2.16 -12.10
CA VAL A 183 1.72 -3.50 -12.58
C VAL A 183 0.98 -3.79 -13.88
N ASP A 184 1.71 -4.10 -14.95
CA ASP A 184 1.09 -4.68 -16.15
C ASP A 184 0.84 -6.18 -15.91
N PHE A 185 -0.31 -6.49 -15.31
CA PHE A 185 -0.67 -7.89 -15.03
C PHE A 185 -0.78 -8.75 -16.28
N LYS A 186 -0.99 -8.16 -17.47
CA LYS A 186 -1.03 -8.95 -18.70
C LYS A 186 0.35 -9.51 -19.03
N GLU A 187 1.39 -8.69 -18.89
CA GLU A 187 2.78 -9.12 -19.08
C GLU A 187 3.24 -10.01 -17.91
N GLU A 188 3.07 -9.54 -16.67
CA GLU A 188 3.57 -10.19 -15.46
C GLU A 188 2.96 -11.58 -15.19
N LEU A 189 1.67 -11.76 -15.51
CA LEU A 189 0.96 -13.04 -15.33
C LEU A 189 0.82 -13.83 -16.63
N GLU A 190 1.47 -13.39 -17.71
CA GLU A 190 1.44 -14.00 -19.03
C GLU A 190 0.00 -14.29 -19.49
N ILE A 191 -0.84 -13.25 -19.52
CA ILE A 191 -2.25 -13.35 -19.90
C ILE A 191 -2.37 -13.28 -21.42
N GLU A 192 -2.82 -14.37 -22.02
CA GLU A 192 -2.97 -14.50 -23.47
C GLU A 192 -4.31 -13.92 -23.95
N ARG A 193 -5.38 -14.12 -23.18
CA ARG A 193 -6.74 -13.67 -23.50
C ARG A 193 -7.53 -13.28 -22.26
N PHE A 194 -8.59 -12.51 -22.47
CA PHE A 194 -9.58 -12.17 -21.43
C PHE A 194 -10.95 -12.75 -21.78
N PRO A 195 -11.78 -13.09 -20.78
CA PRO A 195 -11.44 -13.10 -19.35
C PRO A 195 -10.47 -14.24 -18.98
N VAL A 196 -9.78 -14.09 -17.84
CA VAL A 196 -8.87 -15.09 -17.25
C VAL A 196 -9.25 -15.29 -15.79
N ILE A 197 -9.12 -16.51 -15.30
CA ILE A 197 -9.36 -16.90 -13.92
C ILE A 197 -8.03 -17.14 -13.25
N PHE A 198 -7.85 -16.53 -12.08
CA PHE A 198 -6.75 -16.82 -11.19
C PHE A 198 -7.27 -17.33 -9.85
N VAL A 199 -6.45 -18.14 -9.19
CA VAL A 199 -6.62 -18.48 -7.77
C VAL A 199 -5.36 -18.05 -7.03
N PHE A 200 -5.52 -17.19 -6.02
CA PHE A 200 -4.45 -16.67 -5.18
C PHE A 200 -4.63 -17.12 -3.74
N ASN A 201 -3.51 -17.29 -3.00
CA ASN A 201 -3.51 -17.26 -1.54
C ASN A 201 -3.03 -15.88 -1.05
N GLN A 202 -2.58 -15.77 0.20
CA GLN A 202 -2.06 -14.51 0.78
C GLN A 202 -0.67 -14.11 0.26
N GLU A 203 0.02 -14.99 -0.46
CA GLU A 203 1.44 -14.85 -0.80
C GLU A 203 1.73 -14.96 -2.30
N GLU A 204 0.94 -15.71 -3.07
CA GLU A 204 1.25 -16.04 -4.45
C GLU A 204 0.03 -16.47 -5.28
N LEU A 205 0.26 -16.56 -6.59
CA LEU A 205 -0.64 -17.18 -7.55
C LEU A 205 -0.52 -18.71 -7.44
N LEU A 206 -1.64 -19.38 -7.18
CA LEU A 206 -1.71 -20.85 -7.12
C LEU A 206 -2.10 -21.46 -8.46
N PHE A 207 -3.01 -20.82 -9.19
CA PHE A 207 -3.59 -21.40 -10.39
C PHE A 207 -4.05 -20.34 -11.38
N LYS A 208 -3.87 -20.61 -12.68
CA LYS A 208 -4.31 -19.76 -13.80
C LYS A 208 -5.03 -20.64 -14.82
N THR A 209 -6.24 -20.26 -15.20
CA THR A 209 -6.99 -20.93 -16.28
C THR A 209 -7.87 -19.93 -17.04
N TYR A 210 -8.40 -20.36 -18.17
CA TYR A 210 -9.42 -19.66 -18.95
C TYR A 210 -10.75 -20.41 -18.98
N GLU A 211 -10.84 -21.60 -18.35
CA GLU A 211 -11.98 -22.51 -18.43
C GLU A 211 -12.49 -22.82 -17.01
N GLU A 212 -13.81 -22.77 -16.81
CA GLU A 212 -14.42 -23.03 -15.49
C GLU A 212 -14.24 -24.50 -15.05
N GLU A 213 -14.21 -25.46 -15.98
CA GLU A 213 -14.02 -26.88 -15.67
C GLU A 213 -12.67 -27.14 -14.97
N GLU A 214 -11.59 -26.59 -15.51
CA GLU A 214 -10.24 -26.71 -14.93
C GLU A 214 -10.15 -26.05 -13.55
N LEU A 215 -10.89 -24.96 -13.33
CA LEU A 215 -11.00 -24.32 -12.02
C LEU A 215 -11.64 -25.26 -11.00
N TYR A 216 -12.77 -25.91 -11.32
CA TYR A 216 -13.42 -26.83 -10.39
C TYR A 216 -12.51 -28.02 -10.04
N GLU A 217 -11.83 -28.61 -11.03
CA GLU A 217 -10.85 -29.68 -10.79
C GLU A 217 -9.74 -29.24 -9.84
N PHE A 218 -9.21 -28.02 -10.02
CA PHE A 218 -8.22 -27.45 -9.12
C PHE A 218 -8.78 -27.25 -7.69
N LEU A 219 -9.98 -26.68 -7.55
CA LEU A 219 -10.59 -26.43 -6.23
C LEU A 219 -10.90 -27.73 -5.47
N GLU A 220 -11.31 -28.79 -6.16
CA GLU A 220 -11.51 -30.12 -5.56
C GLU A 220 -10.20 -30.71 -5.04
N SER A 221 -9.09 -30.47 -5.74
CA SER A 221 -7.76 -30.92 -5.31
C SER A 221 -7.31 -30.24 -4.01
N LEU A 222 -7.67 -28.97 -3.79
CA LEU A 222 -7.38 -28.25 -2.55
C LEU A 222 -8.19 -28.74 -1.35
N GLY A 223 -9.43 -29.19 -1.57
CA GLY A 223 -10.30 -29.70 -0.49
C GLY A 223 -10.02 -31.15 -0.09
N SER A 224 -9.07 -31.82 -0.75
CA SER A 224 -8.71 -33.22 -0.54
C SER A 224 -7.48 -33.43 0.35
N GLU A 225 -6.86 -32.36 0.85
CA GLU A 225 -5.76 -32.35 1.83
C GLU A 225 -6.28 -32.17 3.27
#